data_AF-A0A1G2UJY6-F1
#
_entry.id   AF-A0A1G2UJY6-F1
#
_cell.length_a   1.000
_cell.length_b   1.000
_cell.length_c   1.000
_cell.angle_alpha   90.00
_cell.angle_beta   90.00
_cell.angle_gamma   90.00
#
_symmetry.space_group_name_H-M   'P 1'
#
loop_
_entity.id
_entity.type
_entity.pdbx_description
1 polymer ?
#
loop_
_entity_poly.entity_id
_entity_poly.type
_entity_poly.pdbx_seq_one_letter_code
_entity_poly.pdbx_strand_id
1 'polypeptide(L)'
;MNEFDQFVKQNLKVKCYARYTDDFIIVSENMEYLRNLIEPINTFLKTKLKLSLHPNKVEILRCNRGVDFLGSILFPHYRLIRKKTRKRMIRKLSEKIKLYKQGLISRKSLDQTLQSCLGVFSHSNSYHLSTDLQNQFWFWLGTSR
;
A
#
# COMPACT_ATOMS: atom_id res chain seq x y z
N MET A 1 17.64 -14.16 3.04
CA MET A 1 16.59 -14.48 2.03
C MET A 1 17.06 -14.40 0.57
N ASN A 2 18.35 -14.19 0.27
CA ASN A 2 18.88 -14.17 -1.11
C ASN A 2 18.59 -15.48 -1.88
N GLU A 3 18.65 -16.62 -1.20
CA GLU A 3 18.41 -17.94 -1.79
C GLU A 3 17.01 -18.08 -2.40
N PHE A 4 15.99 -17.48 -1.77
CA PHE A 4 14.63 -17.51 -2.31
C PHE A 4 14.53 -16.71 -3.61
N ASP A 5 15.12 -15.51 -3.64
CA ASP A 5 15.12 -14.68 -4.85
C ASP A 5 15.87 -15.37 -6.00
N GLN A 6 17.01 -16.01 -5.68
CA GLN A 6 17.76 -16.82 -6.65
C GLN A 6 16.93 -17.99 -7.16
N PHE A 7 16.26 -18.74 -6.29
CA PHE A 7 15.37 -19.83 -6.69
C PHE A 7 14.25 -19.34 -7.63
N VAL A 8 13.59 -18.23 -7.27
CA VAL A 8 12.52 -17.64 -8.09
C VAL A 8 13.02 -17.17 -9.45
N LYS A 9 14.22 -16.56 -9.51
CA LYS A 9 14.77 -16.00 -10.76
C LYS A 9 15.50 -17.01 -11.63
N GLN A 10 16.22 -17.97 -11.06
CA GLN A 10 17.08 -18.89 -11.80
C GLN A 10 16.37 -20.23 -12.07
N ASN A 11 15.69 -20.81 -11.07
CA ASN A 11 15.03 -22.10 -11.20
C ASN A 11 13.63 -21.96 -11.79
N LEU A 12 12.78 -21.11 -11.18
CA LEU A 12 11.40 -20.89 -11.66
C LEU A 12 11.33 -19.92 -12.85
N LYS A 13 12.40 -19.16 -13.09
CA LYS A 13 12.54 -18.18 -14.19
C LYS A 13 11.38 -17.19 -14.25
N VAL A 14 10.90 -16.75 -13.09
CA VAL A 14 9.80 -15.80 -12.99
C VAL A 14 10.24 -14.42 -13.51
N LYS A 15 9.60 -13.97 -14.59
CA LYS A 15 9.90 -12.69 -15.24
C LYS A 15 9.57 -11.51 -14.31
N CYS A 16 8.33 -11.40 -13.87
CA CYS A 16 7.84 -10.28 -13.06
C CYS A 16 7.67 -10.72 -11.60
N TYR A 17 8.64 -10.36 -10.76
CA TYR A 17 8.70 -10.69 -9.35
C TYR A 17 9.21 -9.49 -8.55
N ALA A 18 8.57 -9.21 -7.43
CA ALA A 18 9.03 -8.23 -6.45
C ALA A 18 8.82 -8.77 -5.04
N ARG A 19 9.77 -8.49 -4.13
CA ARG A 19 9.71 -8.88 -2.72
C ARG A 19 10.11 -7.72 -1.82
N TYR A 20 9.42 -7.61 -0.69
CA TYR A 20 9.74 -6.73 0.40
C TYR A 20 9.63 -7.53 1.69
N THR A 21 10.78 -7.76 2.33
CA THR A 21 10.91 -8.67 3.48
C THR A 21 10.23 -10.02 3.22
N ASP A 22 9.12 -10.32 3.90
CA ASP A 22 8.40 -11.57 3.82
C ASP A 22 7.27 -11.54 2.77
N ASP A 23 6.85 -10.34 2.34
CA ASP A 23 5.79 -10.15 1.35
C ASP A 23 6.37 -10.13 -0.07
N PHE A 24 5.86 -10.97 -0.96
CA PHE A 24 6.25 -10.97 -2.37
C PHE A 24 5.05 -11.06 -3.30
N ILE A 25 5.24 -10.58 -4.53
CA ILE A 25 4.24 -10.61 -5.59
C ILE A 25 4.88 -11.13 -6.88
N ILE A 26 4.11 -11.96 -7.59
CA ILE A 26 4.45 -12.47 -8.92
C ILE A 26 3.33 -12.05 -9.87
N VAL A 27 3.72 -11.52 -11.03
CA VAL A 27 2.78 -11.06 -12.05
C VAL A 27 2.94 -11.90 -13.31
N SER A 28 1.83 -12.40 -13.84
CA SER A 28 1.78 -13.13 -15.11
C SER A 28 0.40 -12.99 -15.73
N GLU A 29 0.34 -13.11 -17.06
CA GLU A 29 -0.91 -13.15 -17.83
C GLU A 29 -1.57 -14.53 -17.78
N ASN A 30 -0.80 -15.57 -17.44
CA ASN A 30 -1.29 -16.94 -17.35
C ASN A 30 -1.59 -17.31 -15.89
N MET A 31 -2.88 -17.44 -15.57
CA MET A 31 -3.35 -17.82 -14.24
C MET A 31 -2.90 -19.23 -13.83
N GLU A 32 -2.87 -20.17 -14.79
CA GLU A 32 -2.48 -21.55 -14.53
C GLU A 32 -0.99 -21.67 -14.23
N TYR A 33 -0.17 -20.88 -14.94
CA TYR A 33 1.24 -20.72 -14.58
C TYR A 33 1.40 -20.26 -13.13
N LEU A 34 0.64 -19.26 -12.67
CA LEU A 34 0.72 -18.79 -11.28
C LEU A 34 0.33 -19.88 -10.27
N ARG A 35 -0.72 -20.67 -10.56
CA ARG A 35 -1.11 -21.81 -9.71
C ARG A 35 0.01 -22.84 -9.62
N ASN A 36 0.64 -23.16 -10.74
CA ASN A 36 1.73 -24.13 -10.81
C ASN A 36 3.00 -23.67 -10.09
N LEU A 37 3.14 -22.37 -9.75
CA LEU A 37 4.26 -21.88 -8.95
C LEU A 37 4.06 -22.07 -7.43
N ILE A 38 2.82 -22.24 -6.96
CA ILE A 38 2.51 -22.28 -5.52
C ILE A 38 3.26 -23.43 -4.85
N GLU A 39 3.14 -24.64 -5.40
CA GLU A 39 3.70 -25.82 -4.75
C GLU A 39 5.24 -25.89 -4.78
N PRO A 40 5.92 -25.56 -5.90
CA PRO A 40 7.37 -25.40 -5.91
C PRO A 40 7.89 -24.36 -4.91
N ILE A 41 7.21 -23.21 -4.80
CA ILE A 41 7.57 -22.16 -3.83
C ILE A 41 7.38 -22.67 -2.41
N ASN A 42 6.23 -23.27 -2.10
CA ASN A 42 5.93 -23.83 -0.78
C ASN A 42 6.96 -24.90 -0.37
N THR A 43 7.30 -25.80 -1.30
CA THR A 43 8.31 -26.84 -1.09
C THR A 43 9.68 -26.26 -0.80
N PHE A 44 10.12 -25.27 -1.58
CA PHE A 44 11.41 -24.61 -1.36
C PHE A 44 11.46 -23.93 0.01
N LEU A 45 10.45 -23.13 0.34
CA LEU A 45 10.35 -22.43 1.61
C LEU A 45 10.40 -23.41 2.79
N LYS A 46 9.66 -24.53 2.70
CA LYS A 46 9.59 -25.53 3.76
C LYS A 46 10.90 -26.31 3.93
N THR A 47 11.51 -26.73 2.82
CA THR A 47 12.68 -27.62 2.86
C THR A 47 13.99 -26.90 3.06
N LYS A 48 14.17 -25.71 2.45
CA LYS A 48 15.42 -24.95 2.50
C LYS A 48 15.42 -23.89 3.59
N LEU A 49 14.30 -23.20 3.77
CA LEU A 49 14.21 -22.08 4.70
C LEU A 49 13.46 -22.42 6.00
N LYS A 50 12.86 -23.63 6.10
CA LYS A 50 12.00 -24.05 7.22
C LYS A 50 10.84 -23.07 7.47
N LEU A 51 10.35 -22.43 6.41
CA LEU A 51 9.21 -21.51 6.42
C LEU A 51 8.00 -22.16 5.74
N SER A 52 6.80 -21.80 6.16
CA SER A 52 5.56 -22.20 5.49
C SER A 52 4.84 -20.98 4.94
N LEU A 53 4.24 -21.14 3.75
CA LEU A 53 3.27 -20.15 3.27
C LEU A 53 2.04 -20.23 4.16
N HIS A 54 1.54 -19.07 4.58
CA HIS A 54 0.31 -19.03 5.33
C HIS A 54 -0.87 -19.37 4.40
N PRO A 55 -1.67 -20.42 4.68
CA PRO A 55 -2.65 -20.96 3.73
C PRO A 55 -3.70 -19.93 3.29
N ASN A 56 -4.08 -19.02 4.20
CA ASN A 56 -5.08 -17.99 3.92
C ASN A 56 -4.50 -16.67 3.36
N LYS A 57 -3.18 -16.58 3.11
CA LYS A 57 -2.54 -15.35 2.59
C LYS A 57 -2.02 -15.49 1.16
N VAL A 58 -2.15 -16.67 0.56
CA VAL A 58 -1.79 -16.89 -0.85
C VAL A 58 -3.02 -16.67 -1.70
N GLU A 59 -3.07 -15.56 -2.43
CA GLU A 59 -4.19 -15.20 -3.28
C GLU A 59 -3.73 -14.94 -4.72
N ILE A 60 -4.46 -15.49 -5.70
CA ILE A 60 -4.30 -15.15 -7.11
C ILE A 60 -5.42 -14.18 -7.48
N LEU A 61 -5.05 -12.92 -7.68
CA LEU A 61 -5.98 -11.83 -7.96
C LEU A 61 -5.78 -11.29 -9.37
N ARG A 62 -6.85 -10.79 -9.98
CA ARG A 62 -6.76 -10.04 -11.24
C ARG A 62 -6.24 -8.63 -10.93
N CYS A 63 -5.18 -8.21 -11.61
CA CYS A 63 -4.56 -6.90 -11.40
C CYS A 63 -5.53 -5.71 -11.62
N ASN A 64 -6.53 -5.87 -12.48
CA ASN A 64 -7.56 -4.86 -12.74
C ASN A 64 -8.50 -4.58 -11.55
N ARG A 65 -8.60 -5.50 -10.59
CA ARG A 65 -9.37 -5.30 -9.35
C ARG A 65 -8.57 -4.57 -8.26
N GLY A 66 -7.30 -4.33 -8.51
CA GLY A 66 -6.36 -3.80 -7.52
C GLY A 66 -5.81 -4.92 -6.64
N VAL A 67 -4.50 -4.87 -6.36
CA VAL A 67 -3.83 -5.83 -5.49
C VAL A 67 -3.26 -5.10 -4.28
N ASP A 68 -3.59 -5.58 -3.09
CA ASP A 68 -3.13 -5.02 -1.84
C ASP A 68 -1.64 -5.37 -1.59
N PHE A 69 -0.75 -4.37 -1.63
CA PHE A 69 0.69 -4.56 -1.45
C PHE A 69 1.33 -3.36 -0.75
N LEU A 70 2.10 -3.61 0.32
CA LEU A 70 2.85 -2.59 1.08
C LEU A 70 2.04 -1.35 1.49
N GLY A 71 0.81 -1.57 1.96
CA GLY A 71 -0.07 -0.50 2.44
C GLY A 71 -0.75 0.32 1.34
N SER A 72 -0.58 -0.06 0.07
CA SER A 72 -1.22 0.52 -1.10
C SER A 72 -2.01 -0.52 -1.88
N ILE A 73 -2.90 -0.07 -2.76
CA ILE A 73 -3.61 -0.89 -3.73
C ILE A 73 -2.98 -0.62 -5.10
N LEU A 74 -2.35 -1.64 -5.68
CA LEU A 74 -1.66 -1.58 -6.96
C LEU A 74 -2.63 -1.87 -8.11
N PHE A 75 -2.67 -0.98 -9.10
CA PHE A 75 -3.29 -1.19 -10.40
C PHE A 75 -2.21 -1.15 -11.49
N PRO A 76 -2.49 -1.65 -12.71
CA PRO A 76 -1.50 -1.65 -13.79
C PRO A 76 -0.90 -0.28 -14.12
N HIS A 77 -1.69 0.79 -14.00
CA HIS A 77 -1.29 2.15 -14.41
C HIS A 77 -1.24 3.17 -13.27
N TYR A 78 -1.67 2.79 -12.06
CA TYR A 78 -1.74 3.70 -10.92
C TYR A 78 -1.73 2.94 -9.59
N ARG A 79 -1.54 3.67 -8.50
CA ARG A 79 -1.59 3.11 -7.14
C ARG A 79 -2.47 3.98 -6.27
N LEU A 80 -3.31 3.35 -5.46
CA LEU A 80 -4.18 4.03 -4.50
C LEU A 80 -3.71 3.76 -3.06
N ILE A 81 -3.94 4.71 -2.17
CA ILE A 81 -3.81 4.47 -0.73
C ILE A 81 -5.00 3.67 -0.24
N ARG A 82 -4.77 2.72 0.68
CA ARG A 82 -5.84 1.96 1.33
C ARG A 82 -6.87 2.89 1.98
N LYS A 83 -8.15 2.56 1.83
CA LYS A 83 -9.27 3.31 2.44
C LYS A 83 -9.10 3.53 3.94
N LYS A 84 -8.57 2.52 4.67
CA LYS A 84 -8.27 2.60 6.11
C LYS A 84 -7.22 3.67 6.42
N THR A 85 -6.14 3.72 5.64
CA THR A 85 -5.06 4.70 5.79
C THR A 85 -5.58 6.11 5.52
N ARG A 86 -6.29 6.31 4.40
CA ARG A 86 -6.95 7.58 4.07
C ARG A 86 -7.87 8.04 5.21
N LYS A 87 -8.73 7.16 5.72
CA LYS A 87 -9.67 7.46 6.82
C LYS A 87 -8.94 7.87 8.10
N ARG A 88 -7.84 7.19 8.45
CA ARG A 88 -7.01 7.52 9.62
C ARG A 88 -6.39 8.91 9.49
N MET A 89 -5.87 9.25 8.30
CA MET A 89 -5.24 10.54 8.04
C MET A 89 -6.26 11.69 8.12
N ILE A 90 -7.42 11.53 7.49
CA ILE A 90 -8.52 12.50 7.56
C ILE A 90 -8.97 12.72 9.00
N ARG A 91 -9.15 11.65 9.77
CA ARG A 91 -9.53 11.76 11.19
C ARG A 91 -8.50 12.55 11.99
N LYS A 92 -7.21 12.24 11.84
CA LYS A 92 -6.12 12.94 12.52
C LYS A 92 -6.07 14.43 12.15
N LEU A 93 -6.30 14.76 10.88
CA LEU A 93 -6.32 16.14 10.40
C LEU A 93 -7.51 16.91 10.99
N SER A 94 -8.71 16.31 11.00
CA SER A 94 -9.90 16.91 11.62
C SER A 94 -9.72 17.14 13.12
N GLU A 95 -9.15 16.19 13.85
CA GLU A 95 -8.82 16.34 15.28
C GLU A 95 -7.84 17.50 15.50
N LYS A 96 -6.79 17.62 14.68
CA LYS A 96 -5.82 18.72 14.76
C LYS A 96 -6.45 20.09 14.43
N ILE A 97 -7.39 20.16 13.49
CA ILE A 97 -8.12 21.41 13.20
C ILE A 97 -8.94 21.86 14.41
N LYS A 98 -9.61 20.93 15.11
CA LYS A 98 -10.36 21.26 16.34
C LYS A 98 -9.44 21.83 17.42
N LEU A 99 -8.29 21.19 17.66
CA LEU A 99 -7.28 21.68 18.61
C LEU A 99 -6.74 23.06 18.21
N TYR A 100 -6.55 23.31 16.92
CA TYR A 100 -6.11 24.61 16.42
C TYR A 100 -7.16 25.70 16.66
N LYS A 101 -8.44 25.42 16.37
CA LYS A 101 -9.56 26.34 16.63
C LYS A 101 -9.73 26.66 18.12
N GLN A 102 -9.37 25.73 19.00
CA GLN A 102 -9.35 25.92 20.45
C GLN A 102 -8.11 26.66 20.96
N GLY A 103 -7.16 27.03 20.08
CA GLY A 103 -5.90 27.69 20.45
C GLY A 103 -4.88 26.76 21.13
N LEU A 104 -5.14 25.45 21.18
CA LEU A 104 -4.30 24.46 21.86
C LEU A 104 -3.06 24.05 21.06
N ILE A 105 -3.04 24.31 19.75
CA ILE A 105 -1.88 24.07 18.89
C ILE A 105 -1.61 25.26 17.98
N SER A 106 -0.36 25.44 17.57
CA SER A 106 0.02 26.47 16.61
C SER A 106 -0.37 26.11 15.17
N ARG A 107 -0.51 27.14 14.32
CA ARG A 107 -0.74 26.97 12.88
C ARG A 107 0.35 26.11 12.23
N LYS A 108 1.61 26.30 12.64
CA LYS A 108 2.76 25.51 12.20
C LYS A 108 2.57 24.00 12.45
N SER A 109 2.04 23.61 13.62
CA SER A 109 1.77 22.19 13.94
C SER A 109 0.66 21.60 13.06
N LEU A 110 -0.37 22.39 12.77
CA LEU A 110 -1.43 21.99 11.85
C LEU A 110 -0.90 21.80 10.43
N ASP A 111 -0.13 22.77 9.92
CA ASP A 111 0.44 22.72 8.58
C ASP A 111 1.41 21.55 8.42
N GLN A 112 2.23 21.22 9.43
CA GLN A 112 3.07 20.02 9.42
C GLN A 112 2.25 18.73 9.26
N THR A 113 1.07 18.65 9.90
CA THR A 113 0.18 17.48 9.77
C THR A 113 -0.40 17.41 8.35
N LEU A 114 -0.78 18.55 7.77
CA LEU A 114 -1.24 18.64 6.39
C LEU A 114 -0.14 18.21 5.41
N GLN A 115 1.07 18.74 5.54
CA GLN A 115 2.20 18.42 4.67
C GLN A 115 2.59 16.95 4.76
N SER A 116 2.59 16.38 5.96
CA SER A 116 2.77 14.93 6.14
C SER A 116 1.72 14.13 5.38
N CYS A 117 0.46 14.58 5.36
CA CYS A 117 -0.59 13.90 4.61
C CYS A 117 -0.39 14.03 3.09
N LEU A 118 -0.10 15.24 2.60
CA LEU A 118 0.15 15.50 1.18
C LEU A 118 1.35 14.72 0.66
N GLY A 119 2.40 14.55 1.47
CA GLY A 119 3.55 13.73 1.13
C GLY A 119 3.19 12.25 0.90
N VAL A 120 2.21 11.69 1.62
CA VAL A 120 1.74 10.33 1.34
C VAL A 120 0.94 10.29 0.04
N PHE A 121 0.08 11.30 -0.19
CA PHE A 121 -0.73 11.39 -1.41
C PHE A 121 0.08 11.66 -2.68
N SER A 122 1.27 12.27 -2.60
CA SER A 122 2.12 12.49 -3.77
C SER A 122 2.73 11.19 -4.32
N HIS A 123 2.90 10.16 -3.48
CA HIS A 123 3.51 8.88 -3.87
C HIS A 123 2.50 7.84 -4.38
N SER A 124 1.22 8.04 -4.08
CA SER A 124 0.11 7.36 -4.76
C SER A 124 -0.34 8.22 -5.93
N ASN A 125 -0.63 7.64 -7.08
CA ASN A 125 -0.99 8.37 -8.30
C ASN A 125 -2.40 8.98 -8.14
N SER A 126 -2.48 10.02 -7.32
CA SER A 126 -3.67 10.42 -6.58
C SER A 126 -3.80 11.93 -6.52
N TYR A 127 -3.56 12.55 -7.66
CA TYR A 127 -3.72 13.99 -7.88
C TYR A 127 -5.09 14.47 -7.38
N HIS A 128 -6.17 13.80 -7.80
CA HIS A 128 -7.54 14.09 -7.33
C HIS A 128 -7.72 13.95 -5.81
N LEU A 129 -7.10 12.95 -5.17
CA LEU A 129 -7.18 12.76 -3.72
C LEU A 129 -6.46 13.86 -2.94
N SER A 130 -5.36 14.38 -3.49
CA SER A 130 -4.63 15.51 -2.91
C SER A 130 -5.47 16.79 -2.98
N THR A 131 -6.07 17.06 -4.14
CA THR A 131 -6.97 18.20 -4.36
C THR A 131 -8.21 18.12 -3.46
N ASP A 132 -8.85 16.95 -3.36
CA ASP A 132 -10.00 16.73 -2.48
C ASP A 132 -9.65 16.98 -1.01
N LEU A 133 -8.48 16.52 -0.56
CA LEU A 133 -8.03 16.72 0.81
C LEU A 133 -7.75 18.20 1.10
N GLN A 134 -7.11 18.91 0.16
CA GLN A 134 -6.89 20.35 0.29
C GLN A 134 -8.22 21.10 0.33
N ASN A 135 -9.16 20.80 -0.56
CA ASN A 135 -10.49 21.39 -0.58
C ASN A 135 -11.24 21.15 0.74
N GLN A 136 -11.22 19.92 1.26
CA GLN A 136 -11.80 19.60 2.58
C GLN A 136 -11.10 20.34 3.71
N PHE A 137 -9.78 20.44 3.68
CA PHE A 137 -9.00 21.15 4.67
C PHE A 137 -9.35 22.64 4.71
N TRP A 138 -9.40 23.30 3.54
CA TRP A 138 -9.81 24.70 3.41
C TRP A 138 -11.26 24.91 3.85
N PHE A 139 -12.16 24.00 3.46
CA PHE A 139 -13.55 24.03 3.91
C PHE A 139 -13.67 23.93 5.44
N TRP A 140 -12.96 22.99 6.08
CA TRP A 140 -12.99 22.83 7.53
C TRP A 140 -12.34 23.98 8.29
N LEU A 141 -11.35 24.64 7.71
CA LEU A 141 -10.78 25.87 8.25
C LEU A 141 -11.73 27.07 8.12
N GLY A 142 -12.38 27.23 6.97
CA GLY A 142 -13.26 28.37 6.66
C GLY A 142 -14.66 28.28 7.26
N THR A 143 -15.13 27.08 7.63
CA THR A 143 -16.36 26.89 8.40
C THR A 143 -16.12 27.21 9.88
N SER A 144 -16.02 28.49 10.16
CA SER A 144 -16.16 29.06 11.50
C SER A 144 -17.38 29.98 11.46
N ARG A 145 -18.56 29.38 11.65
CA ARG A 145 -19.73 30.05 12.20
C ARG A 145 -20.09 29.31 13.46
#